data_AF-A0A0C3JTQ6-F1
#
_entry.id   AF-A0A0C3JTQ6-F1
#
_cell.length_a   1.000
_cell.length_b   1.000
_cell.length_c   1.000
_cell.angle_alpha   90.00
_cell.angle_beta   90.00
_cell.angle_gamma   90.00
#
_symmetry.space_group_name_H-M   'P 1'
#
loop_
_entity.id
_entity.type
_entity.pdbx_description
1 polymer ?
#
loop_
_entity_poly.entity_id
_entity_poly.type
_entity_poly.pdbx_seq_one_letter_code
_entity_poly.pdbx_strand_id
1 'polypeptide(L)'
;MRYWLMKAEPDSRIVKGKDVKFSVDDFEAVGTTAWEGVRNFEARNLMKEMSIGDKVLFYHSNCKNPGVAGFAEVCKEAYPDYTAWESSHPYYDPKTNKEAPKWFMVDVKLLSRAPHFVSLSLLRRVAGVSSHDALEEIAYVGSDGLRAIKDMALLNRGRLSVQRVSEACWSAIEEMARRGGWEDVPSSHKAKAKFTKRDHTRQTAEKDAREDIKDGIGRSTESNVPGLESPGVKSGRRGRKRKESDGDAINARRKSARTK
;
A
#
# COMPACT_ATOMS: atom_id res chain seq x y z
N MET A 1 26.81 2.44 7.97
CA MET A 1 25.71 2.55 7.00
C MET A 1 24.61 1.59 7.43
N ARG A 2 23.34 2.00 7.36
CA ARG A 2 22.18 1.15 7.63
C ARG A 2 21.38 0.92 6.36
N TYR A 3 20.55 -0.11 6.40
CA TYR A 3 19.71 -0.54 5.29
C TYR A 3 18.24 -0.55 5.70
N TRP A 4 17.39 -0.13 4.78
CA TRP A 4 15.97 0.10 5.02
C TRP A 4 15.14 -0.47 3.88
N LEU A 5 13.86 -0.70 4.13
CA LEU A 5 12.85 -0.94 3.11
C LEU A 5 11.74 0.07 3.28
N MET A 6 11.34 0.72 2.18
CA MET A 6 10.28 1.73 2.16
C MET A 6 9.26 1.37 1.09
N LYS A 7 7.99 1.31 1.50
CA LYS A 7 6.88 0.89 0.64
C LYS A 7 6.21 2.08 -0.03
N ALA A 8 5.97 1.97 -1.33
CA ALA A 8 5.14 2.86 -2.11
C ALA A 8 4.11 2.03 -2.91
N GLU A 9 3.05 2.66 -3.42
CA GLU A 9 2.02 1.98 -4.19
C GLU A 9 2.15 2.35 -5.66
N PRO A 10 2.47 1.42 -6.57
CA PRO A 10 2.71 1.77 -7.97
C PRO A 10 1.43 1.96 -8.79
N ASP A 11 0.31 1.42 -8.32
CA ASP A 11 -0.99 1.49 -8.98
C ASP A 11 -1.82 2.65 -8.42
N SER A 12 -2.73 3.20 -9.23
CA SER A 12 -3.61 4.29 -8.80
C SER A 12 -4.50 3.88 -7.63
N ARG A 13 -4.53 4.71 -6.58
CA ARG A 13 -5.43 4.55 -5.45
C ARG A 13 -5.81 5.90 -4.86
N ILE A 14 -7.10 6.19 -4.85
CA ILE A 14 -7.60 7.47 -4.36
C ILE A 14 -7.76 7.44 -2.83
N VAL A 15 -7.11 8.39 -2.15
CA VAL A 15 -7.25 8.67 -0.72
C VAL A 15 -7.73 10.10 -0.56
N LYS A 16 -8.91 10.30 0.04
CA LYS A 16 -9.53 11.63 0.23
C LYS A 16 -9.53 12.49 -1.07
N GLY A 17 -9.83 11.87 -2.21
CA GLY A 17 -9.91 12.56 -3.50
C GLY A 17 -8.57 12.85 -4.17
N LYS A 18 -7.44 12.40 -3.62
CA LYS A 18 -6.11 12.51 -4.23
C LYS A 18 -5.54 11.13 -4.54
N ASP A 19 -4.91 10.98 -5.70
CA ASP A 19 -4.17 9.77 -6.04
C ASP A 19 -2.85 9.73 -5.25
N VAL A 20 -2.53 8.59 -4.66
CA VAL A 20 -1.29 8.37 -3.89
C VAL A 20 -0.32 7.43 -4.60
N LYS A 21 -0.54 7.20 -5.90
CA LYS A 21 0.36 6.44 -6.77
C LYS A 21 1.78 7.01 -6.75
N PHE A 22 2.74 6.13 -6.51
CA PHE A 22 4.16 6.38 -6.66
C PHE A 22 4.90 5.07 -7.01
N SER A 23 5.14 4.89 -8.31
CA SER A 23 5.86 3.75 -8.89
C SER A 23 7.36 4.03 -9.03
N VAL A 24 8.13 3.05 -9.52
CA VAL A 24 9.56 3.25 -9.79
C VAL A 24 9.77 4.16 -11.01
N ASP A 25 8.83 4.17 -11.96
CA ASP A 25 8.83 5.10 -13.10
C ASP A 25 8.67 6.54 -12.60
N ASP A 26 7.75 6.75 -11.65
CA ASP A 26 7.53 8.06 -11.03
C ASP A 26 8.77 8.49 -10.24
N PHE A 27 9.43 7.57 -9.52
CA PHE A 27 10.64 7.86 -8.75
C PHE A 27 11.84 8.19 -9.65
N GLU A 28 12.01 7.50 -10.77
CA GLU A 28 13.03 7.85 -11.76
C GLU A 28 12.82 9.23 -12.36
N ALA A 29 11.57 9.57 -12.68
CA ALA A 29 11.25 10.87 -13.27
C ALA A 29 11.58 12.03 -12.34
N VAL A 30 11.35 11.89 -11.02
CA VAL A 30 11.65 12.93 -10.04
C VAL A 30 13.10 12.88 -9.53
N GLY A 31 13.74 11.70 -9.55
CA GLY A 31 15.09 11.43 -9.05
C GLY A 31 15.21 11.47 -7.52
N THR A 32 14.74 12.54 -6.89
CA THR A 32 14.71 12.74 -5.44
C THR A 32 13.31 13.14 -5.01
N THR A 33 12.81 12.55 -3.91
CA THR A 33 11.51 12.90 -3.34
C THR A 33 11.54 12.97 -1.82
N ALA A 34 10.71 13.84 -1.26
CA ALA A 34 10.34 13.77 0.15
C ALA A 34 9.46 12.53 0.37
N TRP A 35 9.79 11.71 1.37
CA TRP A 35 9.06 10.49 1.68
C TRP A 35 7.94 10.76 2.69
N GLU A 36 6.92 11.47 2.23
CA GLU A 36 5.82 11.96 3.04
C GLU A 36 4.79 10.86 3.41
N GLY A 37 3.77 11.22 4.18
CA GLY A 37 2.56 10.40 4.30
C GLY A 37 2.65 9.23 5.29
N VAL A 38 3.80 9.06 5.96
CA VAL A 38 3.96 8.03 7.01
C VAL A 38 3.17 8.44 8.25
N ARG A 39 2.11 7.67 8.56
CA ARG A 39 1.21 7.87 9.70
C ARG A 39 1.21 6.71 10.70
N ASN A 40 2.27 5.90 10.68
CA ASN A 40 2.53 4.86 11.67
C ASN A 40 3.66 5.32 12.61
N PHE A 41 3.42 5.31 13.92
CA PHE A 41 4.38 5.82 14.92
C PHE A 41 5.72 5.09 14.90
N GLU A 42 5.71 3.78 14.66
CA GLU A 42 6.93 2.99 14.59
C GLU A 42 7.69 3.27 13.30
N ALA A 43 7.02 3.27 12.15
CA ALA A 43 7.62 3.62 10.87
C ALA A 43 8.27 5.02 10.92
N ARG A 44 7.58 6.00 11.53
CA ARG A 44 8.12 7.33 11.79
C ARG A 44 9.37 7.28 12.66
N ASN A 45 9.37 6.51 13.75
CA ASN A 45 10.55 6.40 14.61
C ASN A 45 11.75 5.82 13.85
N LEU A 46 11.52 4.82 12.99
CA LEU A 46 12.54 4.26 12.12
C LEU A 46 13.09 5.30 11.13
N MET A 47 12.23 6.13 10.54
CA MET A 47 12.69 7.24 9.67
C MET A 47 13.57 8.23 10.43
N LYS A 48 13.25 8.55 11.68
CA LYS A 48 14.07 9.43 12.54
C LYS A 48 15.44 8.86 12.87
N GLU A 49 15.64 7.57 12.70
CA GLU A 49 16.93 6.93 12.90
C GLU A 49 17.79 6.96 11.64
N MET A 50 17.24 7.28 10.46
CA MET A 50 17.97 7.28 9.20
C MET A 50 19.04 8.38 9.14
N SER A 51 20.19 8.06 8.56
CA SER A 51 21.27 9.02 8.29
C SER A 51 21.54 9.14 6.79
N ILE A 52 22.11 10.26 6.36
CA ILE A 52 22.50 10.45 4.95
C ILE A 52 23.42 9.32 4.50
N GLY A 53 23.16 8.78 3.31
CA GLY A 53 23.89 7.65 2.72
C GLY A 53 23.36 6.27 3.12
N ASP A 54 22.45 6.17 4.10
CA ASP A 54 21.76 4.91 4.38
C ASP A 54 20.97 4.45 3.14
N LYS A 55 20.96 3.13 2.89
CA LYS A 55 20.41 2.55 1.67
C LYS A 55 18.98 2.07 1.87
N VAL A 56 18.18 2.15 0.81
CA VAL A 56 16.73 1.90 0.83
C VAL A 56 16.35 0.95 -0.31
N LEU A 57 15.71 -0.17 0.05
CA LEU A 57 14.97 -1.01 -0.88
C LEU A 57 13.63 -0.31 -1.18
N PHE A 58 13.45 0.15 -2.41
CA PHE A 58 12.20 0.75 -2.87
C PHE A 58 11.22 -0.37 -3.25
N TYR A 59 10.16 -0.51 -2.46
CA TYR A 59 9.24 -1.65 -2.53
C TYR A 59 7.86 -1.25 -3.04
N HIS A 60 7.43 -1.89 -4.13
CA HIS A 60 6.06 -1.80 -4.64
C HIS A 60 5.11 -2.63 -3.77
N SER A 61 4.13 -1.96 -3.19
CA SER A 61 3.12 -2.54 -2.29
C SER A 61 1.71 -2.30 -2.82
N ASN A 62 0.74 -3.06 -2.28
CA ASN A 62 -0.67 -2.94 -2.61
C ASN A 62 -1.00 -2.95 -4.13
N CYS A 63 -0.26 -3.76 -4.88
CA CYS A 63 -0.42 -3.93 -6.32
C CYS A 63 -0.51 -5.42 -6.67
N LYS A 64 -0.81 -5.72 -7.93
CA LYS A 64 -0.93 -7.10 -8.43
C LYS A 64 0.36 -7.91 -8.22
N ASN A 65 1.52 -7.29 -8.44
CA ASN A 65 2.84 -7.91 -8.35
C ASN A 65 3.72 -7.11 -7.38
N PRO A 66 3.59 -7.30 -6.06
CA PRO A 66 4.39 -6.57 -5.08
C PRO A 66 5.82 -7.11 -5.01
N GLY A 67 6.79 -6.26 -4.70
CA GLY A 67 8.21 -6.63 -4.71
C GLY A 67 9.16 -5.44 -4.65
N VAL A 68 10.46 -5.72 -4.58
CA VAL A 68 11.50 -4.69 -4.66
C VAL A 68 11.67 -4.28 -6.13
N ALA A 69 11.44 -3.00 -6.40
CA ALA A 69 11.49 -2.42 -7.74
C ALA A 69 12.76 -1.59 -8.00
N GLY A 70 13.46 -1.18 -6.95
CA GLY A 70 14.67 -0.37 -7.08
C GLY A 70 15.43 -0.17 -5.77
N PHE A 71 16.53 0.56 -5.90
CA PHE A 71 17.45 0.90 -4.84
C PHE A 71 17.55 2.43 -4.75
N ALA A 72 17.55 2.94 -3.54
CA ALA A 72 17.62 4.36 -3.23
C ALA A 72 18.55 4.59 -2.04
N GLU A 73 18.81 5.86 -1.73
CA GLU A 73 19.52 6.28 -0.53
C GLU A 73 18.86 7.48 0.13
N VAL A 74 19.05 7.59 1.43
CA VAL A 74 18.66 8.77 2.20
C VAL A 74 19.61 9.91 1.85
N CYS A 75 19.07 11.02 1.35
CA CYS A 75 19.83 12.21 1.00
C CYS A 75 19.54 13.41 1.93
N LYS A 76 18.51 13.29 2.79
CA LYS A 76 18.24 14.23 3.89
C LYS A 76 17.67 13.49 5.09
N GLU A 77 18.24 13.74 6.26
CA GLU A 77 17.76 13.16 7.53
C GLU A 77 16.37 13.67 7.92
N ALA A 78 15.78 13.05 8.94
CA ALA A 78 14.38 13.29 9.26
C ALA A 78 14.05 14.74 9.65
N TYR A 79 12.98 15.26 9.07
CA TYR A 79 12.43 16.58 9.36
C TYR A 79 10.90 16.52 9.42
N PRO A 80 10.22 17.52 10.02
CA PRO A 80 8.77 17.51 10.14
C PRO A 80 8.06 17.33 8.79
N ASP A 81 7.12 16.39 8.73
CA ASP A 81 6.27 16.19 7.54
C ASP A 81 5.21 17.29 7.51
N TYR A 82 5.45 18.31 6.69
CA TYR A 82 4.58 19.48 6.57
C TYR A 82 3.21 19.15 5.95
N THR A 83 3.12 18.06 5.17
CA THR A 83 1.85 17.63 4.54
C THR A 83 0.80 17.26 5.59
N ALA A 84 1.23 16.92 6.80
CA ALA A 84 0.34 16.61 7.91
C ALA A 84 -0.48 17.82 8.39
N TRP A 85 -0.08 19.04 8.07
CA TRP A 85 -0.78 20.28 8.43
C TRP A 85 -1.70 20.81 7.32
N GLU A 86 -1.63 20.22 6.12
CA GLU A 86 -2.38 20.66 4.95
C GLU A 86 -3.74 19.98 4.89
N SER A 87 -4.83 20.70 5.16
CA SER A 87 -6.18 20.13 5.23
C SER A 87 -6.65 19.42 3.96
N SER A 88 -6.11 19.78 2.80
CA SER A 88 -6.41 19.14 1.51
C SER A 88 -5.58 17.87 1.27
N HIS A 89 -4.53 17.60 2.04
CA HIS A 89 -3.62 16.47 1.83
C HIS A 89 -4.28 15.13 2.24
N PRO A 90 -4.09 14.03 1.51
CA PRO A 90 -4.63 12.72 1.89
C PRO A 90 -4.26 12.33 3.33
N TYR A 91 -3.05 12.71 3.74
CA TYR A 91 -2.47 12.39 5.04
C TYR A 91 -2.52 13.54 6.07
N TYR A 92 -3.42 14.50 5.90
CA TYR A 92 -3.71 15.51 6.92
C TYR A 92 -4.03 14.88 8.29
N ASP A 93 -3.44 15.42 9.37
CA ASP A 93 -3.77 15.07 10.75
C ASP A 93 -4.04 16.35 11.57
N PRO A 94 -5.31 16.65 11.91
CA PRO A 94 -5.68 17.86 12.65
C PRO A 94 -5.13 17.91 14.07
N LYS A 95 -4.54 16.81 14.57
CA LYS A 95 -3.99 16.72 15.92
C LYS A 95 -2.50 17.05 15.98
N THR A 96 -1.83 17.33 14.87
CA THR A 96 -0.42 17.77 14.85
C THR A 96 -0.32 19.25 14.49
N ASN A 97 0.69 19.95 15.00
CA ASN A 97 1.00 21.34 14.67
C ASN A 97 2.50 21.52 14.41
N LYS A 98 2.93 22.76 14.12
CA LYS A 98 4.31 23.08 13.75
C LYS A 98 5.24 23.11 14.95
N GLU A 99 4.71 23.47 16.11
CA GLU A 99 5.43 23.64 17.37
C GLU A 99 5.80 22.28 17.99
N ALA A 100 4.95 21.27 17.78
CA ALA A 100 5.14 19.91 18.25
C ALA A 100 4.75 18.89 17.16
N PRO A 101 5.58 18.75 16.10
CA PRO A 101 5.27 17.86 14.98
C PRO A 101 5.22 16.39 15.41
N LYS A 102 4.13 15.72 15.06
CA LYS A 102 3.97 14.28 15.30
C LYS A 102 4.60 13.43 14.22
N TRP A 103 4.66 13.92 12.99
CA TRP A 103 5.04 13.18 11.79
C TRP A 103 6.32 13.74 11.20
N PHE A 104 7.14 12.84 10.67
CA PHE A 104 8.45 13.15 10.13
C PHE A 104 8.62 12.42 8.80
N MET A 105 9.39 13.02 7.91
CA MET A 105 9.80 12.44 6.64
C MET A 105 11.30 12.62 6.42
N VAL A 106 11.85 11.90 5.46
CA VAL A 106 13.22 12.03 4.96
C VAL A 106 13.17 12.36 3.48
N ASP A 107 14.26 12.83 2.89
CA ASP A 107 14.37 12.84 1.42
C ASP A 107 15.18 11.64 0.97
N VAL A 108 14.68 10.95 -0.06
CA VAL A 108 15.36 9.82 -0.67
C VAL A 108 15.65 10.10 -2.14
N LYS A 109 16.81 9.66 -2.59
CA LYS A 109 17.26 9.74 -3.97
C LYS A 109 17.32 8.34 -4.55
N LEU A 110 16.73 8.15 -5.73
CA LEU A 110 16.85 6.89 -6.46
C LEU A 110 18.31 6.70 -6.93
N LEU A 111 18.83 5.50 -6.73
CA LEU A 111 20.13 5.07 -7.23
C LEU A 111 20.00 4.30 -8.53
N SER A 112 19.10 3.31 -8.56
CA SER A 112 18.87 2.46 -9.73
C SER A 112 17.56 1.69 -9.62
N ARG A 113 17.01 1.28 -10.77
CA ARG A 113 16.04 0.18 -10.83
C ARG A 113 16.70 -1.14 -10.44
N ALA A 114 15.89 -2.06 -9.92
CA ALA A 114 16.28 -3.45 -9.83
C ALA A 114 16.32 -4.03 -11.26
N PRO A 115 17.48 -4.50 -11.76
CA PRO A 115 17.55 -5.10 -13.10
C PRO A 115 16.59 -6.28 -13.26
N HIS A 116 16.48 -7.08 -12.20
CA HIS A 116 15.52 -8.16 -12.06
C HIS A 116 14.57 -7.87 -10.90
N PHE A 117 13.26 -7.84 -11.15
CA PHE A 117 12.26 -7.52 -10.14
C PHE A 117 12.15 -8.63 -9.08
N VAL A 118 12.46 -8.30 -7.82
CA VAL A 118 12.45 -9.26 -6.70
C VAL A 118 11.07 -9.27 -6.06
N SER A 119 10.17 -10.10 -6.60
CA SER A 119 8.79 -10.21 -6.14
C SER A 119 8.65 -10.74 -4.69
N LEU A 120 7.56 -10.36 -4.02
CA LEU A 120 7.20 -10.91 -2.72
C LEU A 120 6.98 -12.42 -2.77
N SER A 121 6.42 -12.94 -3.86
CA SER A 121 6.22 -14.39 -4.02
C SER A 121 7.56 -15.12 -4.07
N LEU A 122 8.55 -14.56 -4.76
CA LEU A 122 9.92 -15.08 -4.73
C LEU A 122 10.49 -15.02 -3.32
N LEU A 123 10.47 -13.86 -2.64
CA LEU A 123 10.98 -13.74 -1.27
C LEU A 123 10.33 -14.74 -0.30
N ARG A 124 9.03 -15.02 -0.45
CA ARG A 124 8.34 -16.07 0.32
C ARG A 124 8.80 -17.48 -0.03
N ARG A 125 9.04 -17.78 -1.32
CA ARG A 125 9.60 -19.07 -1.76
C ARG A 125 10.99 -19.27 -1.15
N VAL A 126 11.84 -18.26 -1.24
CA VAL A 126 13.19 -18.24 -0.66
C VAL A 126 13.16 -18.46 0.86
N ALA A 127 12.26 -17.78 1.58
CA ALA A 127 12.10 -17.96 3.03
C ALA A 127 11.53 -19.32 3.44
N GLY A 128 10.85 -20.01 2.51
CA GLY A 128 10.21 -21.30 2.73
C GLY A 128 11.12 -22.51 2.52
N VAL A 129 12.30 -22.34 1.92
CA VAL A 129 13.23 -23.45 1.71
C VAL A 129 14.14 -23.67 2.91
N SER A 130 14.36 -24.94 3.26
CA SER A 130 15.20 -25.34 4.39
C SER A 130 16.69 -25.44 4.05
N SER A 131 17.00 -25.63 2.76
CA SER A 131 18.36 -25.65 2.22
C SER A 131 18.42 -24.86 0.93
N HIS A 132 19.60 -24.34 0.66
CA HIS A 132 19.91 -23.55 -0.52
C HIS A 132 20.01 -24.39 -1.80
N ASP A 133 20.38 -25.67 -1.67
CA ASP A 133 20.33 -26.66 -2.76
C ASP A 133 18.91 -26.89 -3.32
N ALA A 134 17.86 -26.41 -2.63
CA ALA A 134 16.49 -26.54 -3.08
C ALA A 134 16.09 -25.54 -4.19
N LEU A 135 16.93 -24.54 -4.47
CA LEU A 135 16.69 -23.50 -5.49
C LEU A 135 18.00 -23.20 -6.23
N GLU A 136 18.35 -24.04 -7.22
CA GLU A 136 19.53 -23.88 -8.07
C GLU A 136 19.60 -22.46 -8.70
N GLU A 137 18.45 -21.87 -9.03
CA GLU A 137 18.35 -20.55 -9.65
C GLU A 137 18.90 -19.40 -8.78
N ILE A 138 18.91 -19.57 -7.45
CA ILE A 138 19.45 -18.58 -6.51
C ILE A 138 20.63 -19.13 -5.74
N ALA A 139 21.38 -20.05 -6.39
CA ALA A 139 22.51 -20.73 -5.80
C ALA A 139 23.62 -19.76 -5.27
N TYR A 140 23.62 -18.52 -5.74
CA TYR A 140 24.59 -17.51 -5.34
C TYR A 140 24.23 -16.78 -4.05
N VAL A 141 23.00 -16.88 -3.54
CA VAL A 141 22.56 -16.17 -2.32
C VAL A 141 23.19 -16.77 -1.05
N GLY A 142 23.46 -18.08 -1.06
CA GLY A 142 24.02 -18.80 0.08
C GLY A 142 23.06 -18.90 1.29
N SER A 143 23.42 -19.75 2.25
CA SER A 143 22.59 -20.03 3.44
C SER A 143 22.38 -18.80 4.33
N ASP A 144 23.37 -17.93 4.46
CA ASP A 144 23.27 -16.69 5.25
C ASP A 144 22.28 -15.71 4.63
N GLY A 145 22.28 -15.56 3.30
CA GLY A 145 21.32 -14.73 2.59
C GLY A 145 19.89 -15.26 2.72
N LEU A 146 19.69 -16.58 2.63
CA LEU A 146 18.38 -17.20 2.85
C LEU A 146 17.84 -16.93 4.25
N ARG A 147 18.68 -17.13 5.27
CA ARG A 147 18.32 -16.84 6.66
C ARG A 147 17.96 -15.37 6.85
N ALA A 148 18.77 -14.47 6.30
CA ALA A 148 18.53 -13.04 6.39
C ALA A 148 17.22 -12.60 5.70
N ILE A 149 16.86 -13.19 4.55
CA ILE A 149 15.58 -12.95 3.87
C ILE A 149 14.40 -13.46 4.71
N LYS A 150 14.52 -14.66 5.29
CA LYS A 150 13.48 -15.25 6.15
C LYS A 150 13.16 -14.39 7.37
N ASP A 151 14.18 -13.75 7.95
CA ASP A 151 14.05 -12.94 9.16
C ASP A 151 13.56 -11.51 8.91
N MET A 152 13.33 -11.13 7.65
CA MET A 152 12.86 -9.79 7.30
C MET A 152 11.52 -9.43 7.96
N ALA A 153 11.42 -8.19 8.44
CA ALA A 153 10.14 -7.61 8.86
C ALA A 153 9.09 -7.62 7.74
N LEU A 154 9.48 -7.66 6.46
CA LEU A 154 8.57 -7.68 5.33
C LEU A 154 7.64 -8.90 5.37
N LEU A 155 8.20 -10.06 5.73
CA LEU A 155 7.48 -11.33 5.72
C LEU A 155 6.63 -11.54 6.98
N ASN A 156 7.09 -10.99 8.11
CA ASN A 156 6.51 -11.20 9.43
C ASN A 156 5.64 -10.03 9.92
N ARG A 157 5.81 -8.83 9.34
CA ARG A 157 5.20 -7.55 9.79
C ARG A 157 4.65 -6.76 8.60
N GLY A 158 3.72 -7.36 7.85
CA GLY A 158 3.23 -6.84 6.57
C GLY A 158 2.68 -5.41 6.59
N ARG A 159 2.16 -4.92 7.73
CA ARG A 159 1.56 -3.58 7.87
C ARG A 159 2.56 -2.45 8.18
N LEU A 160 3.83 -2.76 8.42
CA LEU A 160 4.86 -1.74 8.66
C LEU A 160 5.43 -1.27 7.31
N SER A 161 5.34 0.03 7.00
CA SER A 161 5.73 0.60 5.69
C SER A 161 7.20 1.00 5.58
N VAL A 162 7.86 1.27 6.70
CA VAL A 162 9.29 1.55 6.80
C VAL A 162 9.90 0.50 7.71
N GLN A 163 10.94 -0.18 7.27
CA GLN A 163 11.47 -1.35 7.97
C GLN A 163 13.00 -1.32 7.98
N ARG A 164 13.61 -1.85 9.04
CA ARG A 164 15.05 -2.15 9.06
C ARG A 164 15.33 -3.38 8.19
N VAL A 165 16.46 -3.35 7.51
CA VAL A 165 17.00 -4.46 6.71
C VAL A 165 18.40 -4.74 7.25
N SER A 166 18.74 -6.01 7.48
CA SER A 166 20.11 -6.38 7.84
C SER A 166 21.01 -6.27 6.61
N GLU A 167 22.30 -6.02 6.82
CA GLU A 167 23.28 -5.97 5.72
C GLU A 167 23.28 -7.26 4.89
N ALA A 168 23.27 -8.42 5.54
CA ALA A 168 23.18 -9.71 4.86
C ALA A 168 21.92 -9.83 3.98
N CYS A 169 20.79 -9.29 4.44
CA CYS A 169 19.54 -9.29 3.66
C CYS A 169 19.61 -8.31 2.49
N TRP A 170 20.18 -7.12 2.69
CA TRP A 170 20.43 -6.17 1.60
C TRP A 170 21.28 -6.83 0.52
N SER A 171 22.44 -7.37 0.88
CA SER A 171 23.37 -7.98 -0.08
C SER A 171 22.74 -9.15 -0.82
N ALA A 172 21.93 -9.97 -0.14
CA ALA A 172 21.19 -11.05 -0.78
C ALA A 172 20.19 -10.53 -1.82
N ILE A 173 19.37 -9.53 -1.49
CA ILE A 173 18.38 -8.96 -2.40
C ILE A 173 19.05 -8.21 -3.56
N GLU A 174 20.13 -7.48 -3.30
CA GLU A 174 20.92 -6.80 -4.32
C GLU A 174 21.53 -7.79 -5.31
N GLU A 175 22.15 -8.87 -4.82
CA GLU A 175 22.72 -9.91 -5.67
C GLU A 175 21.65 -10.67 -6.45
N MET A 176 20.49 -10.95 -5.84
CA MET A 176 19.31 -11.47 -6.55
C MET A 176 18.92 -10.53 -7.68
N ALA A 177 18.62 -9.28 -7.37
CA ALA A 177 18.18 -8.29 -8.36
C ALA A 177 19.20 -8.07 -9.48
N ARG A 178 20.50 -8.24 -9.20
CA ARG A 178 21.57 -8.10 -10.18
C ARG A 178 21.72 -9.31 -11.09
N ARG A 179 21.56 -10.53 -10.56
CA ARG A 179 21.80 -11.78 -11.30
C ARG A 179 20.55 -12.37 -11.97
N GLY A 180 19.37 -12.18 -11.38
CA GLY A 180 18.16 -12.85 -11.85
C GLY A 180 18.28 -14.38 -11.76
N GLY A 181 17.59 -15.07 -12.66
CA GLY A 181 17.67 -16.52 -12.87
C GLY A 181 16.39 -17.28 -12.50
N TRP A 182 15.40 -16.61 -11.90
CA TRP A 182 14.14 -17.22 -11.47
C TRP A 182 12.97 -16.91 -12.42
N GLU A 183 13.16 -16.05 -13.40
CA GLU A 183 12.11 -15.53 -14.29
C GLU A 183 11.51 -16.61 -15.19
N ASP A 184 12.35 -17.53 -15.65
CA ASP A 184 11.97 -18.62 -16.55
C ASP A 184 11.46 -19.87 -15.82
N VAL A 185 11.48 -19.87 -14.49
CA VAL A 185 11.02 -21.02 -13.69
C VAL A 185 9.49 -21.02 -13.65
N PRO A 186 8.82 -22.06 -14.19
CA PRO A 186 7.37 -22.13 -14.15
C PRO A 186 6.89 -22.13 -12.71
N SER A 187 6.20 -21.05 -12.31
CA SER A 187 5.52 -21.01 -11.01
C SER A 187 4.58 -22.21 -10.94
N SER A 188 4.81 -23.11 -9.98
CA SER A 188 4.04 -24.34 -9.75
C SER A 188 2.55 -24.10 -9.46
N HIS A 189 2.08 -22.84 -9.49
CA HIS A 189 0.69 -22.43 -9.35
C HIS A 189 -0.07 -22.27 -10.68
N LYS A 190 0.55 -22.53 -11.85
CA LYS A 190 -0.14 -22.46 -13.17
C LYS A 190 -0.38 -23.80 -13.87
N ALA A 191 -0.15 -24.93 -13.22
CA ALA A 191 -0.50 -26.23 -13.79
C ALA A 191 -1.95 -26.63 -13.43
N LYS A 192 -2.95 -25.93 -13.97
CA LYS A 192 -4.34 -26.41 -14.24
C LYS A 192 -5.23 -25.29 -14.79
N ALA A 193 -4.95 -24.87 -16.02
CA ALA A 193 -5.96 -24.28 -16.89
C ALA A 193 -5.73 -24.80 -18.31
N LYS A 194 -6.15 -26.06 -18.57
CA LYS A 194 -6.31 -26.55 -19.93
C LYS A 194 -7.49 -25.81 -20.54
N PHE A 195 -7.21 -24.79 -21.34
CA PHE A 195 -8.20 -24.14 -22.19
C PHE A 195 -8.46 -25.06 -23.39
N THR A 196 -9.59 -25.76 -23.38
CA THR A 196 -10.08 -26.49 -24.56
C THR A 196 -10.64 -25.47 -25.56
N LYS A 197 -9.89 -25.22 -26.64
CA LYS A 197 -10.41 -24.52 -27.83
C LYS A 197 -11.58 -25.34 -28.38
N ARG A 198 -12.81 -24.82 -28.26
CA ARG A 198 -13.91 -25.21 -29.15
C ARG A 198 -14.01 -24.17 -30.25
N ASP A 199 -13.73 -24.64 -31.45
CA ASP A 199 -13.93 -23.94 -32.71
C ASP A 199 -15.43 -23.95 -33.04
N HIS A 200 -16.01 -22.78 -33.28
CA HIS A 200 -17.33 -22.67 -33.91
C HIS A 200 -17.24 -21.65 -35.03
N THR A 201 -16.80 -22.15 -36.18
CA THR A 201 -17.06 -21.60 -37.51
C THR A 201 -18.57 -21.52 -37.70
N ARG A 202 -19.11 -20.31 -37.91
CA ARG A 202 -20.53 -20.10 -38.24
C ARG A 202 -20.63 -19.89 -39.75
N GLN A 203 -21.15 -20.90 -40.45
CA GLN A 203 -21.50 -20.82 -41.87
C GLN A 203 -22.70 -19.89 -42.07
N THR A 204 -22.57 -19.04 -43.06
CA THR A 204 -23.62 -18.23 -43.70
C THR A 204 -24.49 -19.10 -44.61
N ALA A 205 -25.81 -18.91 -44.57
CA ALA A 205 -26.71 -19.32 -45.63
C ALA A 205 -27.82 -18.26 -45.76
N GLU A 206 -27.92 -17.69 -46.97
CA GLU A 206 -28.94 -16.76 -47.43
C GLU A 206 -30.30 -17.44 -47.64
N LYS A 207 -31.40 -16.69 -47.44
CA LYS A 207 -32.59 -16.77 -48.29
C LYS A 207 -33.53 -15.56 -48.15
N ASP A 208 -33.47 -14.72 -49.18
CA ASP A 208 -34.50 -13.92 -49.86
C ASP A 208 -35.95 -13.76 -49.31
N ALA A 209 -36.31 -12.48 -49.12
CA ALA A 209 -37.25 -11.68 -49.94
C ALA A 209 -38.67 -11.27 -49.44
N ARG A 210 -38.96 -10.00 -49.80
CA ARG A 210 -40.22 -9.23 -49.97
C ARG A 210 -40.76 -8.46 -48.75
N GLU A 211 -40.61 -7.13 -48.70
CA GLU A 211 -41.40 -6.05 -49.35
C GLU A 211 -42.83 -5.90 -48.79
N ASP A 212 -43.11 -4.84 -48.01
CA ASP A 212 -43.84 -3.65 -48.48
C ASP A 212 -44.50 -2.79 -47.36
N ILE A 213 -44.19 -1.49 -47.40
CA ILE A 213 -45.10 -0.31 -47.41
C ILE A 213 -45.84 0.13 -46.11
N LYS A 214 -45.26 1.22 -45.56
CA LYS A 214 -45.81 2.59 -45.33
C LYS A 214 -46.90 2.94 -44.30
N ASP A 215 -46.67 4.16 -43.80
CA ASP A 215 -47.56 5.22 -43.32
C ASP A 215 -48.33 4.94 -42.01
N GLY A 216 -48.44 5.85 -41.04
CA GLY A 216 -48.04 7.25 -40.93
C GLY A 216 -48.82 7.90 -39.77
N ILE A 217 -48.13 8.77 -39.02
CA ILE A 217 -48.58 10.06 -38.47
C ILE A 217 -49.84 10.14 -37.56
N GLY A 218 -49.64 10.76 -36.39
CA GLY A 218 -50.64 11.58 -35.68
C GLY A 218 -50.49 11.50 -34.15
N ARG A 219 -49.80 12.43 -33.46
CA ARG A 219 -50.28 13.76 -32.97
C ARG A 219 -51.33 13.58 -31.84
N SER A 220 -51.32 14.19 -30.64
CA SER A 220 -50.53 15.22 -29.95
C SER A 220 -51.06 15.37 -28.50
N THR A 221 -50.31 16.12 -27.65
CA THR A 221 -50.77 17.11 -26.61
C THR A 221 -51.64 16.59 -25.45
N GLU A 222 -51.62 17.07 -24.19
CA GLU A 222 -51.07 18.23 -23.46
C GLU A 222 -51.34 17.95 -21.96
N SER A 223 -50.37 18.11 -21.05
CA SER A 223 -50.20 19.24 -20.10
C SER A 223 -51.07 19.29 -18.82
N ASN A 224 -50.36 19.54 -17.72
CA ASN A 224 -50.65 20.44 -16.57
C ASN A 224 -51.18 19.93 -15.20
N VAL A 225 -50.55 20.56 -14.19
CA VAL A 225 -50.50 20.42 -12.71
C VAL A 225 -51.53 21.37 -12.04
N PRO A 226 -51.54 21.71 -10.71
CA PRO A 226 -51.28 21.05 -9.41
C PRO A 226 -52.39 21.33 -8.33
N GLY A 227 -52.29 20.78 -7.08
CA GLY A 227 -52.83 21.46 -5.88
C GLY A 227 -53.34 20.66 -4.65
N LEU A 228 -52.73 20.95 -3.49
CA LEU A 228 -53.28 21.19 -2.13
C LEU A 228 -53.73 20.07 -1.14
N GLU A 229 -53.07 20.15 0.03
CA GLU A 229 -53.54 20.06 1.45
C GLU A 229 -53.65 18.74 2.25
N SER A 230 -53.15 18.84 3.50
CA SER A 230 -53.17 17.86 4.61
C SER A 230 -54.39 18.14 5.52
N PRO A 231 -54.79 17.31 6.54
CA PRO A 231 -53.99 17.10 7.77
C PRO A 231 -54.22 15.78 8.58
N GLY A 232 -53.23 15.44 9.42
CA GLY A 232 -53.43 14.95 10.80
C GLY A 232 -53.44 13.43 11.08
N VAL A 233 -52.52 12.96 11.95
CA VAL A 233 -52.79 12.41 13.32
C VAL A 233 -51.54 11.69 13.87
N LYS A 234 -51.41 11.80 15.20
CA LYS A 234 -50.27 11.55 16.10
C LYS A 234 -50.06 10.07 16.50
N SER A 235 -48.81 9.70 16.81
CA SER A 235 -48.36 8.96 18.02
C SER A 235 -46.84 8.73 17.90
N GLY A 236 -45.97 8.69 18.91
CA GLY A 236 -46.03 8.86 20.35
C GLY A 236 -44.58 8.84 20.87
N ARG A 237 -44.26 9.73 21.81
CA ARG A 237 -42.97 9.86 22.52
C ARG A 237 -42.66 8.65 23.40
N ARG A 238 -41.37 8.38 23.62
CA ARG A 238 -40.80 8.18 24.98
C ARG A 238 -39.31 8.51 25.01
N GLY A 239 -38.98 9.62 25.66
CA GLY A 239 -37.63 9.88 26.18
C GLY A 239 -37.49 9.37 27.61
N ARG A 240 -36.25 9.24 28.08
CA ARG A 240 -35.94 9.22 29.52
C ARG A 240 -34.65 9.99 29.76
N LYS A 241 -34.72 10.93 30.71
CA LYS A 241 -33.71 11.91 31.10
C LYS A 241 -33.23 11.56 32.52
N ARG A 242 -31.91 11.60 32.72
CA ARG A 242 -31.09 11.91 33.91
C ARG A 242 -31.32 11.19 35.26
N LYS A 243 -30.18 10.88 35.91
CA LYS A 243 -29.93 11.23 37.31
C LYS A 243 -28.42 11.43 37.55
N GLU A 244 -28.04 12.65 37.93
CA GLU A 244 -26.84 12.97 38.69
C GLU A 244 -27.14 12.74 40.18
N SER A 245 -26.12 12.37 40.96
CA SER A 245 -26.03 12.66 42.39
C SER A 245 -24.56 12.64 42.82
N ASP A 246 -24.12 13.77 43.38
CA ASP A 246 -22.85 13.99 44.07
C ASP A 246 -22.67 13.10 45.32
N GLY A 247 -21.42 12.96 45.76
CA GLY A 247 -21.07 12.46 47.09
C GLY A 247 -19.58 12.13 47.26
N ASP A 248 -18.87 13.02 47.94
CA ASP A 248 -17.45 12.98 48.35
C ASP A 248 -16.95 11.69 49.02
N ALA A 249 -15.64 11.44 48.87
CA ALA A 249 -14.65 11.35 49.97
C ALA A 249 -13.56 10.26 49.77
N ILE A 250 -12.31 10.74 49.73
CA ILE A 250 -11.15 10.26 50.50
C ILE A 250 -10.73 8.79 50.30
N ASN A 251 -9.59 8.59 49.61
CA ASN A 251 -8.50 7.86 50.26
C ASN A 251 -7.10 8.28 49.79
N ALA A 252 -6.25 8.52 50.78
CA ALA A 252 -4.90 9.02 50.67
C ALA A 252 -3.86 7.89 50.64
N ARG A 253 -2.66 8.26 50.20
CA ARG A 253 -1.35 7.67 50.55
C ARG A 253 -1.06 6.23 50.09
N ARG A 254 0.02 6.10 49.32
CA ARG A 254 1.34 5.71 49.87
C ARG A 254 2.48 6.03 48.89
N LYS A 255 3.30 7.02 49.29
CA LYS A 255 4.73 7.07 48.98
C LYS A 255 5.44 6.16 49.99
N SER A 256 6.36 5.33 49.54
CA SER A 256 7.53 4.88 50.31
C SER A 256 8.65 4.59 49.30
N ALA A 257 9.93 4.64 49.61
CA ALA A 257 10.70 5.44 50.55
C ALA A 257 12.16 5.23 50.08
N ARG A 258 12.96 6.29 50.08
CA ARG A 258 14.40 6.27 49.86
C ARG A 258 15.05 6.69 51.16
N THR A 259 15.79 5.81 51.83
CA THR A 259 16.90 6.04 52.78
C THR A 259 17.36 4.65 53.27
N LYS A 260 18.63 4.32 53.50
CA LYS A 260 19.88 5.06 53.70
C LYS A 260 20.99 4.39 52.90
#